data_AF-A0AAU3XUC9-F1
#
_entry.id   AF-A0AAU3XUC9-F1
#
_cell.length_a   1.000
_cell.length_b   1.000
_cell.length_c   1.000
_cell.angle_alpha   90.00
_cell.angle_beta   90.00
_cell.angle_gamma   90.00
#
_symmetry.space_group_name_H-M   'P 1'
#
loop_
_entity.id
_entity.type
_entity.pdbx_description
1 polymer ?
#
loop_
_entity_poly.entity_id
_entity_poly.type
_entity_poly.pdbx_seq_one_letter_code
_entity_poly.pdbx_strand_id
1 'polypeptide(L)'
;MVEHSSPIPLMSLLNDMQALALSGDATTSDSYTFGSNTAVIGSAGTVIIVEAGDALNRSSVWNAEEVRLLGPAPTPVRERLVDRPGEWGTSDARLPVHLMARLPQGLVYLGTGTVAQAGTELRPGHAEHILTDCVLRLDTALSRPDLDRVRPVLPPPDLPGLEWLSNVNRDRRTALEQFLTGWYPAMSEALETPSVQAPALDLPEGLRYFYHLSQRHPDALGVQNRILPAAKLGTDHDGLIVFGEENQGGFVWAMARTPDGPAADPTVWFRGYDEPPVAEQEPLSGFLLQFALFEAAMGADYLALPHEPTAQQVQRLTEGLHPRAPASLLSVVPNPVLCGFRAHFARLGPSR
;
A
#
# COMPACT_ATOMS: atom_id res chain seq x y z
N MET A 1 1.29 47.82 -5.10
CA MET A 1 1.94 47.46 -3.82
C MET A 1 1.40 46.11 -3.44
N VAL A 2 2.18 45.05 -3.66
CA VAL A 2 1.82 43.71 -3.21
C VAL A 2 2.15 43.69 -1.73
N GLU A 3 1.12 43.71 -0.87
CA GLU A 3 1.33 43.39 0.53
C GLU A 3 1.85 41.95 0.59
N HIS A 4 3.12 41.80 0.96
CA HIS A 4 3.66 40.50 1.30
C HIS A 4 2.98 40.06 2.61
N SER A 5 1.87 39.32 2.47
CA SER A 5 1.30 38.54 3.57
C SER A 5 2.43 37.75 4.20
N SER A 6 2.64 37.96 5.51
CA SER A 6 3.67 37.25 6.26
C SER A 6 3.44 35.74 6.11
N PRO A 7 4.51 34.94 5.95
CA PRO A 7 4.37 33.49 5.82
C PRO A 7 3.68 32.95 7.07
N ILE A 8 2.62 32.15 6.87
CA ILE A 8 1.91 31.52 7.98
C ILE A 8 2.87 30.52 8.64
N PRO A 9 3.14 30.62 9.95
CA PRO A 9 4.00 29.67 10.63
C PRO A 9 3.43 28.25 10.58
N LEU A 10 4.30 27.25 10.49
CA LEU A 10 3.92 25.86 10.70
C LEU A 10 3.17 25.70 12.04
N MET A 11 2.21 24.80 12.05
CA MET A 11 1.38 24.45 13.20
C MET A 11 0.46 25.57 13.72
N SER A 12 0.28 26.64 12.93
CA SER A 12 -0.70 27.68 13.22
C SER A 12 -2.12 27.10 13.18
N LEU A 13 -2.92 27.41 14.20
CA LEU A 13 -4.34 27.09 14.22
C LEU A 13 -5.11 28.15 13.43
N LEU A 14 -5.82 27.72 12.40
CA LEU A 14 -6.62 28.53 11.50
C LEU A 14 -8.09 28.13 11.62
N ASN A 15 -8.98 29.10 11.48
CA ASN A 15 -10.38 28.80 11.18
C ASN A 15 -10.56 28.51 9.67
N ASP A 16 -11.74 27.99 9.30
CA ASP A 16 -12.03 27.63 7.91
C ASP A 16 -11.87 28.84 6.97
N MET A 17 -12.36 30.03 7.32
CA MET A 17 -12.20 31.21 6.45
C MET A 17 -10.73 31.57 6.19
N GLN A 18 -9.89 31.52 7.21
CA GLN A 18 -8.45 31.80 7.08
C GLN A 18 -7.74 30.75 6.24
N ALA A 19 -8.08 29.47 6.42
CA ALA A 19 -7.51 28.39 5.62
C ALA A 19 -7.94 28.50 4.15
N LEU A 20 -9.22 28.74 3.88
CA LEU A 20 -9.76 28.84 2.52
C LEU A 20 -9.29 30.10 1.79
N ALA A 21 -8.98 31.19 2.50
CA ALA A 21 -8.40 32.38 1.88
C ALA A 21 -7.04 32.10 1.17
N LEU A 22 -6.37 30.99 1.50
CA LEU A 22 -5.12 30.57 0.84
C LEU A 22 -5.35 30.05 -0.59
N SER A 23 -6.55 29.58 -0.94
CA SER A 23 -6.87 29.28 -2.34
C SER A 23 -7.22 30.53 -3.15
N GLY A 24 -7.41 31.68 -2.50
CA GLY A 24 -7.78 32.94 -3.13
C GLY A 24 -9.18 33.39 -2.73
N ASP A 25 -9.90 34.02 -3.66
CA ASP A 25 -11.27 34.46 -3.40
C ASP A 25 -12.21 33.25 -3.25
N ALA A 26 -12.88 33.16 -2.10
CA ALA A 26 -13.82 32.11 -1.76
C ALA A 26 -15.00 32.00 -2.74
N THR A 27 -15.35 33.08 -3.45
CA THR A 27 -16.43 33.06 -4.45
C THR A 27 -16.02 32.41 -5.78
N THR A 28 -14.72 32.24 -5.99
CA THR A 28 -14.12 31.65 -7.21
C THR A 28 -13.42 30.33 -6.95
N SER A 29 -13.45 29.85 -5.70
CA SER A 29 -12.80 28.61 -5.32
C SER A 29 -13.79 27.46 -5.36
N ASP A 30 -13.38 26.34 -5.95
CA ASP A 30 -14.17 25.11 -6.01
C ASP A 30 -13.71 24.13 -4.92
N SER A 31 -14.66 23.49 -4.23
CA SER A 31 -14.38 22.53 -3.15
C SER A 31 -14.80 21.12 -3.56
N TYR A 32 -13.89 20.17 -3.38
CA TYR A 32 -14.06 18.76 -3.75
C TYR A 32 -13.72 17.86 -2.57
N THR A 33 -14.63 16.95 -2.22
CA THR A 33 -14.39 15.96 -1.16
C THR A 33 -14.23 14.57 -1.76
N PHE A 34 -13.22 13.82 -1.31
CA PHE A 34 -12.97 12.44 -1.73
C PHE A 34 -12.25 11.67 -0.61
N GLY A 35 -12.74 10.47 -0.30
CA GLY A 35 -12.33 9.76 0.91
C GLY A 35 -12.60 10.62 2.15
N SER A 36 -11.57 10.80 2.98
CA SER A 36 -11.55 11.70 4.15
C SER A 36 -10.91 13.08 3.85
N ASN A 37 -10.66 13.38 2.58
CA ASN A 37 -9.92 14.56 2.15
C ASN A 37 -10.84 15.61 1.53
N THR A 38 -10.51 16.88 1.71
CA THR A 38 -11.13 18.00 1.00
C THR A 38 -10.06 18.80 0.28
N ALA A 39 -10.24 19.02 -1.03
CA ALA A 39 -9.41 19.89 -1.84
C ALA A 39 -10.21 21.13 -2.23
N VAL A 40 -9.67 22.31 -1.92
CA VAL A 40 -10.21 23.60 -2.37
C VAL A 40 -9.24 24.20 -3.36
N ILE A 41 -9.71 24.42 -4.58
CA ILE A 41 -8.91 24.88 -5.71
C ILE A 41 -9.33 26.30 -6.04
N GLY A 42 -8.39 27.23 -6.05
CA GLY A 42 -8.66 28.61 -6.45
C GLY A 42 -7.47 29.25 -7.16
N SER A 43 -7.62 30.54 -7.44
CA SER A 43 -6.69 31.32 -8.25
C SER A 43 -5.34 31.58 -7.57
N ALA A 44 -5.26 31.53 -6.24
CA ALA A 44 -4.02 31.77 -5.49
C ALA A 44 -3.29 30.49 -5.09
N GLY A 45 -3.97 29.34 -5.08
CA GLY A 45 -3.41 28.11 -4.54
C GLY A 45 -4.41 26.96 -4.50
N THR A 46 -3.97 25.84 -3.94
CA THR A 46 -4.83 24.72 -3.57
C THR A 46 -4.68 24.47 -2.09
N VAL A 47 -5.79 24.30 -1.38
CA VAL A 47 -5.82 23.93 0.03
C VAL A 47 -6.30 22.49 0.13
N ILE A 48 -5.47 21.63 0.70
CA ILE A 48 -5.80 20.24 0.99
C ILE A 48 -6.01 20.12 2.49
N ILE A 49 -7.20 19.70 2.89
CA ILE A 49 -7.58 19.44 4.28
C ILE A 49 -7.72 17.93 4.44
N VAL A 50 -7.00 17.39 5.42
CA VAL A 50 -7.02 15.96 5.77
C VAL A 50 -7.43 15.79 7.23
N GLU A 51 -8.00 14.64 7.58
CA GLU A 51 -8.26 14.34 8.98
C GLU A 51 -6.98 13.97 9.74
N ALA A 52 -6.84 14.46 10.97
CA ALA A 52 -5.82 13.98 11.90
C ALA A 52 -6.14 12.57 12.40
N GLY A 53 -5.13 11.78 12.72
CA GLY A 53 -5.29 10.44 13.28
C GLY A 53 -4.24 9.46 12.79
N ASP A 54 -4.24 8.25 13.33
CA ASP A 54 -3.22 7.24 12.99
C ASP A 54 -3.68 6.20 11.95
N ALA A 55 -4.99 6.12 11.72
CA ALA A 55 -5.57 5.21 10.73
C ALA A 55 -5.33 5.75 9.31
N LEU A 56 -4.34 5.22 8.59
CA LEU A 56 -3.83 5.79 7.33
C LEU A 56 -4.83 5.81 6.16
N ASN A 57 -5.84 4.94 6.20
CA ASN A 57 -6.98 5.00 5.28
C ASN A 57 -7.93 6.19 5.54
N ARG A 58 -7.77 6.88 6.67
CA ARG A 58 -8.55 8.05 7.09
C ARG A 58 -7.69 9.28 7.31
N SER A 59 -6.53 9.15 7.93
CA SER A 59 -5.55 10.21 8.05
C SER A 59 -4.55 10.11 6.93
N SER A 60 -4.55 11.12 6.07
CA SER A 60 -3.60 11.22 4.98
C SER A 60 -2.21 11.70 5.44
N VAL A 61 -1.98 12.01 6.72
CA VAL A 61 -0.63 12.37 7.22
C VAL A 61 0.19 11.10 7.46
N TRP A 62 1.11 10.81 6.55
CA TRP A 62 1.79 9.51 6.50
C TRP A 62 3.07 9.45 7.32
N ASN A 63 3.87 10.52 7.33
CA ASN A 63 5.05 10.68 8.17
C ASN A 63 5.41 12.17 8.29
N ALA A 64 6.59 12.49 8.82
CA ALA A 64 7.03 13.88 8.98
C ALA A 64 7.17 14.64 7.66
N GLU A 65 7.33 13.94 6.53
CA GLU A 65 7.61 14.51 5.22
C GLU A 65 6.47 14.32 4.22
N GLU A 66 5.58 13.34 4.42
CA GLU A 66 4.60 12.93 3.41
C GLU A 66 3.15 13.01 3.90
N VAL A 67 2.31 13.54 3.02
CA VAL A 67 0.84 13.45 3.07
C VAL A 67 0.37 12.65 1.87
N ARG A 68 -0.37 11.56 2.07
CA ARG A 68 -0.87 10.66 1.02
C ARG A 68 -2.37 10.76 0.87
N LEU A 69 -2.81 11.34 -0.24
CA LEU A 69 -4.22 11.45 -0.59
C LEU A 69 -4.66 10.15 -1.25
N LEU A 70 -5.64 9.48 -0.66
CA LEU A 70 -6.22 8.25 -1.19
C LEU A 70 -7.56 8.58 -1.86
N GLY A 71 -7.70 8.11 -3.10
CA GLY A 71 -8.78 8.37 -4.02
C GLY A 71 -9.80 7.22 -4.11
N PRO A 72 -10.83 7.37 -4.95
CA PRO A 72 -10.82 8.14 -6.20
C PRO A 72 -11.06 9.65 -6.01
N ALA A 73 -10.16 10.50 -6.51
CA ALA A 73 -10.36 11.96 -6.53
C ALA A 73 -11.05 12.44 -7.83
N PRO A 74 -11.88 13.51 -7.76
CA PRO A 74 -12.51 14.11 -8.95
C PRO A 74 -11.51 14.64 -9.98
N THR A 75 -11.90 14.67 -11.26
CA THR A 75 -11.07 15.13 -12.39
C THR A 75 -10.41 16.50 -12.13
N PRO A 76 -11.10 17.54 -11.63
CA PRO A 76 -10.46 18.83 -11.38
C PRO A 76 -9.30 18.77 -10.36
N VAL A 77 -9.37 17.87 -9.38
CA VAL A 77 -8.28 17.66 -8.40
C VAL A 77 -7.08 16.99 -9.05
N ARG A 78 -7.31 15.97 -9.91
CA ARG A 78 -6.25 15.34 -10.70
C ARG A 78 -5.57 16.36 -11.60
N GLU A 79 -6.34 17.12 -12.35
CA GLU A 79 -5.84 18.14 -13.29
C GLU A 79 -5.01 19.18 -12.56
N ARG A 80 -5.46 19.62 -11.40
CA ARG A 80 -4.75 20.63 -10.60
C ARG A 80 -3.43 20.14 -10.02
N LEU A 81 -3.38 18.90 -9.54
CA LEU A 81 -2.22 18.36 -8.81
C LEU A 81 -1.20 17.70 -9.75
N VAL A 82 -1.68 16.96 -10.75
CA VAL A 82 -0.86 16.06 -11.58
C VAL A 82 -0.63 16.63 -12.96
N ASP A 83 -1.68 17.13 -13.61
CA ASP A 83 -1.56 17.63 -14.97
C ASP A 83 -0.74 18.94 -14.93
N ARG A 84 0.23 19.08 -15.84
CA ARG A 84 0.94 20.35 -15.97
C ARG A 84 -0.06 21.41 -16.45
N PRO A 85 -0.03 22.65 -15.93
CA PRO A 85 -0.74 23.75 -16.56
C PRO A 85 -0.07 24.07 -17.90
N GLY A 86 -0.39 23.30 -18.94
CA GLY A 86 -0.08 23.65 -20.32
C GLY A 86 -1.17 24.59 -20.84
N GLU A 87 -0.75 25.77 -21.32
CA GLU A 87 -1.53 26.74 -22.12
C GLU A 87 -2.36 27.82 -21.39
N TRP A 88 -1.91 28.33 -20.24
CA TRP A 88 -2.26 29.70 -19.84
C TRP A 88 -0.98 30.51 -19.72
N GLY A 89 -0.76 31.37 -20.71
CA GLY A 89 0.45 32.17 -20.84
C GLY A 89 0.77 32.99 -19.59
N THR A 90 2.07 33.14 -19.36
CA THR A 90 2.79 33.98 -18.39
C THR A 90 3.18 33.33 -17.05
N SER A 91 4.50 33.20 -16.86
CA SER A 91 5.22 32.88 -15.61
C SER A 91 4.69 31.67 -14.84
N ASP A 92 5.06 30.48 -15.34
CA ASP A 92 4.64 29.13 -14.93
C ASP A 92 5.14 28.69 -13.53
N ALA A 93 4.88 29.51 -12.52
CA ALA A 93 5.04 29.12 -11.13
C ALA A 93 3.85 28.23 -10.78
N ARG A 94 4.10 26.93 -10.53
CA ARG A 94 3.11 26.05 -9.91
C ARG A 94 2.54 26.75 -8.67
N LEU A 95 1.24 26.97 -8.66
CA LEU A 95 0.56 27.56 -7.51
C LEU A 95 0.75 26.65 -6.29
N PRO A 96 0.92 27.22 -5.09
CA PRO A 96 1.23 26.46 -3.89
C PRO A 96 0.10 25.50 -3.52
N VAL A 97 0.48 24.32 -3.02
CA VAL A 97 -0.44 23.37 -2.39
C VAL A 97 -0.24 23.48 -0.88
N HIS A 98 -1.20 24.10 -0.20
CA HIS A 98 -1.24 24.25 1.26
C HIS A 98 -1.87 23.01 1.89
N LEU A 99 -1.19 22.45 2.90
CA LEU A 99 -1.64 21.25 3.60
C LEU A 99 -2.14 21.61 5.00
N MET A 100 -3.29 21.08 5.37
CA MET A 100 -3.96 21.32 6.65
C MET A 100 -4.40 19.99 7.27
N ALA A 101 -4.20 19.82 8.57
CA ALA A 101 -4.81 18.73 9.34
C ALA A 101 -6.00 19.25 10.15
N ARG A 102 -7.13 18.57 10.08
CA ARG A 102 -8.30 18.83 10.94
C ARG A 102 -8.09 18.15 12.28
N LEU A 103 -8.12 18.95 13.34
CA LEU A 103 -8.11 18.52 14.73
C LEU A 103 -9.40 18.97 15.42
N PRO A 104 -9.76 18.43 16.60
CA PRO A 104 -10.94 18.87 17.35
C PRO A 104 -10.96 20.37 17.67
N GLN A 105 -9.79 21.02 17.70
CA GLN A 105 -9.66 22.44 18.01
C GLN A 105 -9.74 23.36 16.77
N GLY A 106 -9.72 22.81 15.55
CA GLY A 106 -9.72 23.55 14.29
C GLY A 106 -8.74 22.99 13.26
N LEU A 107 -8.40 23.79 12.24
CA LEU A 107 -7.46 23.41 11.19
C LEU A 107 -6.05 23.82 11.58
N VAL A 108 -5.08 22.89 11.50
CA VAL A 108 -3.67 23.19 11.75
C VAL A 108 -2.91 23.18 10.45
N TYR A 109 -2.16 24.26 10.19
CA TYR A 109 -1.36 24.41 8.99
C TYR A 109 -0.09 23.58 9.04
N LEU A 110 0.10 22.69 8.06
CA LEU A 110 1.26 21.80 7.95
C LEU A 110 2.35 22.35 7.03
N GLY A 111 2.10 23.46 6.33
CA GLY A 111 3.02 24.03 5.35
C GLY A 111 2.55 23.83 3.92
N THR A 112 3.47 24.05 2.98
CA THR A 112 3.27 23.73 1.56
C THR A 112 3.89 22.39 1.21
N GLY A 113 3.42 21.78 0.13
CA GLY A 113 4.02 20.57 -0.41
C GLY A 113 3.94 20.47 -1.92
N THR A 114 4.67 19.50 -2.45
CA THR A 114 4.75 19.21 -3.89
C THR A 114 4.40 17.76 -4.16
N VAL A 115 3.77 17.49 -5.30
CA VAL A 115 3.45 16.11 -5.72
C VAL A 115 4.76 15.37 -6.01
N ALA A 116 5.03 14.34 -5.22
CA ALA A 116 6.17 13.44 -5.34
C ALA A 116 5.83 12.21 -6.21
N GLN A 117 4.61 11.69 -6.08
CA GLN A 117 4.11 10.53 -6.82
C GLN A 117 2.59 10.64 -6.98
N ALA A 118 2.06 10.13 -8.08
CA ALA A 118 0.62 9.98 -8.30
C ALA A 118 0.33 8.70 -9.09
N GLY A 119 -0.64 7.92 -8.62
CA GLY A 119 -1.22 6.79 -9.36
C GLY A 119 -2.57 7.17 -9.95
N THR A 120 -2.81 6.73 -11.18
CA THR A 120 -4.10 6.95 -11.83
C THR A 120 -4.60 5.67 -12.50
N GLU A 121 -5.92 5.48 -12.50
CA GLU A 121 -6.56 4.31 -13.09
C GLU A 121 -7.61 4.73 -14.13
N LEU A 122 -7.65 4.02 -15.26
CA LEU A 122 -8.71 4.17 -16.24
C LEU A 122 -9.89 3.28 -15.84
N ARG A 123 -11.03 3.89 -15.52
CA ARG A 123 -12.25 3.11 -15.24
C ARG A 123 -12.78 2.47 -16.52
N PRO A 124 -13.22 1.19 -16.48
CA PRO A 124 -13.89 0.57 -17.62
C PRO A 124 -15.03 1.44 -18.15
N GLY A 125 -15.07 1.68 -19.46
CA GLY A 125 -16.10 2.49 -20.12
C GLY A 125 -15.96 4.01 -19.95
N HIS A 126 -14.88 4.50 -19.34
CA HIS A 126 -14.59 5.93 -19.20
C HIS A 126 -13.36 6.32 -20.01
N ALA A 127 -13.34 7.55 -20.53
CA ALA A 127 -12.22 8.08 -21.32
C ALA A 127 -11.14 8.74 -20.46
N GLU A 128 -11.42 9.00 -19.18
CA GLU A 128 -10.54 9.76 -18.27
C GLU A 128 -9.98 8.87 -17.17
N HIS A 129 -8.70 9.11 -16.84
CA HIS A 129 -8.07 8.51 -15.68
C HIS A 129 -8.53 9.21 -14.40
N ILE A 130 -8.83 8.44 -13.36
CA ILE A 130 -9.09 8.95 -12.02
C ILE A 130 -7.80 8.91 -11.19
N LEU A 131 -7.59 9.89 -10.32
CA LEU A 131 -6.50 9.86 -9.35
C LEU A 131 -6.85 8.90 -8.21
N THR A 132 -6.07 7.82 -8.07
CA THR A 132 -6.29 6.78 -7.04
C THR A 132 -5.44 7.02 -5.81
N ASP A 133 -4.24 7.55 -5.98
CA ASP A 133 -3.32 7.88 -4.92
C ASP A 133 -2.44 9.06 -5.33
N CYS A 134 -2.10 9.93 -4.37
CA CYS A 134 -1.20 11.06 -4.59
C CYS A 134 -0.35 11.32 -3.34
N VAL A 135 0.96 11.22 -3.47
CA VAL A 135 1.94 11.52 -2.42
C VAL A 135 2.37 12.97 -2.56
N LEU A 136 2.05 13.79 -1.57
CA LEU A 136 2.54 15.15 -1.41
C LEU A 136 3.69 15.14 -0.41
N ARG A 137 4.84 15.66 -0.81
CA ARG A 137 5.99 15.88 0.07
C ARG A 137 5.97 17.30 0.60
N LEU A 138 6.03 17.45 1.91
CA LEU A 138 6.13 18.74 2.59
C LEU A 138 7.47 19.40 2.27
N ASP A 139 7.43 20.71 2.00
CA ASP A 139 8.64 21.49 1.74
C ASP A 139 9.49 21.65 3.01
N THR A 140 8.88 21.53 4.19
CA THR A 140 9.54 21.47 5.49
C THR A 140 8.97 20.32 6.29
N ALA A 141 9.83 19.38 6.70
CA ALA A 141 9.42 18.24 7.50
C ALA A 141 8.87 18.69 8.87
N LEU A 142 7.82 18.02 9.33
CA LEU A 142 7.27 18.23 10.67
C LEU A 142 8.28 17.79 11.74
N SER A 143 8.36 18.54 12.83
CA SER A 143 9.07 18.06 14.00
C SER A 143 8.35 16.84 14.59
N ARG A 144 9.06 16.01 15.36
CA ARG A 144 8.43 14.83 15.99
C ARG A 144 7.22 15.21 16.87
N PRO A 145 7.29 16.24 17.75
CA PRO A 145 6.13 16.70 18.51
C PRO A 145 4.95 17.16 17.64
N ASP A 146 5.22 17.79 16.50
CA ASP A 146 4.19 18.28 15.59
C ASP A 146 3.50 17.12 14.85
N LEU A 147 4.29 16.14 14.40
CA LEU A 147 3.77 14.89 13.84
C LEU A 147 2.91 14.16 14.86
N ASP A 148 3.40 13.95 16.09
CA ASP A 148 2.66 13.26 17.15
C ASP A 148 1.36 14.02 17.53
N ARG A 149 1.28 15.34 17.26
CA ARG A 149 0.06 16.13 17.48
C ARG A 149 -1.02 15.89 16.42
N VAL A 150 -0.65 15.82 15.15
CA VAL A 150 -1.59 15.61 14.03
C VAL A 150 -1.83 14.13 13.74
N ARG A 151 -0.94 13.29 14.25
CA ARG A 151 -0.96 11.84 14.14
C ARG A 151 -0.55 11.23 15.48
N PRO A 152 -1.44 11.27 16.48
CA PRO A 152 -1.15 10.72 17.80
C PRO A 152 -0.91 9.22 17.68
N VAL A 153 0.21 8.76 18.25
CA VAL A 153 0.52 7.33 18.35
C VAL A 153 -0.60 6.65 19.12
N LEU A 154 -1.40 5.84 18.42
CA LEU A 154 -2.36 4.98 19.09
C LEU A 154 -1.59 3.82 19.75
N PRO A 155 -2.07 3.29 20.89
CA PRO A 155 -1.54 2.04 21.38
C PRO A 155 -1.64 1.01 20.24
N PRO A 156 -0.60 0.18 20.04
CA PRO A 156 -0.66 -0.85 19.02
C PRO A 156 -1.94 -1.65 19.24
N PRO A 157 -2.71 -1.95 18.19
CA PRO A 157 -3.83 -2.87 18.31
C PRO A 157 -3.34 -4.18 18.95
N ASP A 158 -4.23 -4.94 19.57
CA ASP A 158 -3.90 -6.26 20.11
C ASP A 158 -3.37 -7.15 18.96
N LEU A 159 -2.04 -7.15 18.78
CA LEU A 159 -1.38 -7.93 17.77
C LEU A 159 -1.56 -9.42 18.10
N PRO A 160 -1.61 -10.31 17.10
CA PRO A 160 -1.70 -11.73 17.36
C PRO A 160 -0.53 -12.16 18.24
N GLY A 161 -0.83 -12.89 19.32
CA GLY A 161 0.19 -13.56 20.11
C GLY A 161 1.01 -14.52 19.24
N LEU A 162 2.19 -14.92 19.72
CA LEU A 162 3.11 -15.79 18.98
C LEU A 162 2.70 -17.29 18.99
N GLU A 163 1.52 -17.63 19.51
CA GLU A 163 1.07 -19.01 19.68
C GLU A 163 0.95 -19.77 18.35
N TRP A 164 0.59 -19.07 17.27
CA TRP A 164 0.48 -19.64 15.92
C TRP A 164 1.79 -20.25 15.41
N LEU A 165 2.96 -19.77 15.90
CA LEU A 165 4.27 -20.34 15.54
C LEU A 165 4.40 -21.81 15.93
N SER A 166 3.71 -22.24 16.98
CA SER A 166 3.72 -23.64 17.43
C SER A 166 3.10 -24.60 16.42
N ASN A 167 2.25 -24.08 15.52
CA ASN A 167 1.52 -24.84 14.51
C ASN A 167 2.27 -24.91 13.16
N VAL A 168 3.24 -24.04 12.88
CA VAL A 168 3.89 -23.91 11.55
C VAL A 168 4.43 -25.22 10.98
N ASN A 169 5.02 -26.07 11.83
CA ASN A 169 5.61 -27.34 11.40
C ASN A 169 4.65 -28.55 11.49
N ARG A 170 3.49 -28.40 12.11
CA ARG A 170 2.56 -29.50 12.41
C ARG A 170 1.22 -29.36 11.71
N ASP A 171 0.69 -28.14 11.71
CA ASP A 171 -0.60 -27.76 11.13
C ASP A 171 -0.51 -26.33 10.56
N ARG A 172 -0.07 -26.24 9.31
CA ARG A 172 0.06 -24.97 8.59
C ARG A 172 -1.27 -24.27 8.36
N ARG A 173 -2.37 -25.04 8.29
CA ARG A 173 -3.72 -24.48 8.13
C ARG A 173 -4.11 -23.72 9.39
N THR A 174 -3.95 -24.31 10.56
CA THR A 174 -4.22 -23.63 11.84
C THR A 174 -3.28 -22.44 12.05
N ALA A 175 -2.00 -22.56 11.68
CA ALA A 175 -1.06 -21.44 11.75
C ALA A 175 -1.53 -20.25 10.89
N LEU A 176 -1.95 -20.52 9.65
CA LEU A 176 -2.47 -19.51 8.73
C LEU A 176 -3.76 -18.87 9.25
N GLU A 177 -4.73 -19.65 9.73
CA GLU A 177 -5.97 -19.13 10.30
C GLU A 177 -5.71 -18.20 11.50
N GLN A 178 -4.91 -18.65 12.46
CA GLN A 178 -4.59 -17.86 13.66
C GLN A 178 -3.83 -16.58 13.32
N PHE A 179 -2.90 -16.65 12.36
CA PHE A 179 -2.19 -15.46 11.88
C PHE A 179 -3.13 -14.48 11.18
N LEU A 180 -3.92 -14.94 10.20
CA LEU A 180 -4.80 -14.06 9.42
C LEU A 180 -5.86 -13.39 10.28
N THR A 181 -6.52 -14.15 11.16
CA THR A 181 -7.60 -13.64 12.03
C THR A 181 -7.10 -12.65 13.08
N GLY A 182 -5.86 -12.80 13.55
CA GLY A 182 -5.28 -11.86 14.50
C GLY A 182 -4.60 -10.67 13.85
N TRP A 183 -4.03 -10.82 12.65
CA TRP A 183 -3.30 -9.73 11.97
C TRP A 183 -4.22 -8.83 11.15
N TYR A 184 -5.12 -9.41 10.36
CA TYR A 184 -5.99 -8.65 9.46
C TYR A 184 -7.32 -8.35 10.14
N PRO A 185 -7.75 -7.07 10.24
CA PRO A 185 -9.05 -6.74 10.78
C PRO A 185 -10.18 -7.47 10.04
N ALA A 186 -11.17 -7.95 10.77
CA ALA A 186 -12.38 -8.47 10.16
C ALA A 186 -13.24 -7.31 9.60
N MET A 187 -13.84 -7.49 8.44
CA MET A 187 -14.87 -6.55 7.98
C MET A 187 -16.05 -6.56 8.98
N SER A 188 -16.41 -5.38 9.50
CA SER A 188 -17.52 -5.21 10.46
C SER A 188 -18.90 -5.47 9.84
N GLU A 189 -18.99 -5.45 8.50
CA GLU A 189 -20.18 -5.87 7.76
C GLU A 189 -19.74 -6.91 6.73
N ALA A 190 -20.32 -8.11 6.80
CA ALA A 190 -20.19 -9.07 5.73
C ALA A 190 -20.81 -8.43 4.48
N LEU A 191 -20.00 -8.09 3.47
CA LEU A 191 -20.52 -7.82 2.14
C LEU A 191 -21.38 -9.03 1.76
N GLU A 192 -22.68 -8.81 1.56
CA GLU A 192 -23.57 -9.84 1.04
C GLU A 192 -22.89 -10.45 -0.17
N THR A 193 -22.62 -11.76 -0.06
CA THR A 193 -21.96 -12.54 -1.09
C THR A 193 -22.57 -12.17 -2.44
N PRO A 194 -21.84 -11.54 -3.39
CA PRO A 194 -22.29 -11.56 -4.75
C PRO A 194 -22.38 -13.04 -5.12
N SER A 195 -23.60 -13.50 -5.41
CA SER A 195 -23.86 -14.82 -5.99
C SER A 195 -23.25 -14.87 -7.40
N VAL A 196 -21.93 -14.81 -7.48
CA VAL A 196 -21.17 -15.13 -8.67
C VAL A 196 -20.65 -16.52 -8.40
N GLN A 197 -21.29 -17.50 -9.03
CA GLN A 197 -20.82 -18.88 -9.06
C GLN A 197 -19.32 -18.83 -9.40
N ALA A 198 -18.48 -19.24 -8.45
CA ALA A 198 -17.08 -19.45 -8.72
C ALA A 198 -16.98 -20.38 -9.94
N PRO A 199 -16.02 -20.19 -10.85
CA PRO A 199 -15.79 -21.16 -11.91
C PRO A 199 -15.65 -22.54 -11.27
N ALA A 200 -16.18 -23.57 -11.93
CA ALA A 200 -16.11 -24.98 -11.52
C ALA A 200 -14.67 -25.55 -11.64
N LEU A 201 -13.68 -24.77 -11.22
CA LEU A 201 -12.31 -25.22 -11.04
C LEU A 201 -12.25 -25.99 -9.74
N ASP A 202 -11.83 -27.25 -9.84
CA ASP A 202 -11.59 -28.10 -8.67
C ASP A 202 -10.30 -27.62 -7.99
N LEU A 203 -10.45 -26.77 -6.98
CA LEU A 203 -9.34 -26.11 -6.30
C LEU A 203 -8.87 -26.93 -5.09
N PRO A 204 -7.54 -26.95 -4.82
CA PRO A 204 -6.98 -27.57 -3.62
C PRO A 204 -7.63 -27.03 -2.35
N GLU A 205 -7.79 -27.89 -1.35
CA GLU A 205 -8.46 -27.54 -0.09
C GLU A 205 -7.82 -26.33 0.59
N GLY A 206 -6.48 -26.23 0.58
CA GLY A 206 -5.76 -25.10 1.15
C GLY A 206 -6.15 -23.76 0.54
N LEU A 207 -6.26 -23.67 -0.79
CA LEU A 207 -6.62 -22.43 -1.48
C LEU A 207 -8.11 -22.08 -1.27
N ARG A 208 -9.01 -23.09 -1.28
CA ARG A 208 -10.43 -22.86 -0.95
C ARG A 208 -10.60 -22.34 0.47
N TYR A 209 -9.85 -22.90 1.42
CA TYR A 209 -9.91 -22.49 2.80
C TYR A 209 -9.36 -21.07 3.00
N PHE A 210 -8.26 -20.73 2.32
CA PHE A 210 -7.75 -19.36 2.28
C PHE A 210 -8.80 -18.38 1.75
N TYR A 211 -9.45 -18.67 0.62
CA TYR A 211 -10.53 -17.82 0.10
C TYR A 211 -11.69 -17.64 1.07
N HIS A 212 -12.06 -18.68 1.82
CA HIS A 212 -13.08 -18.58 2.86
C HIS A 212 -12.65 -17.62 3.99
N LEU A 213 -11.39 -17.67 4.42
CA LEU A 213 -10.85 -16.70 5.40
C LEU A 213 -10.82 -15.28 4.80
N SER A 214 -10.39 -15.12 3.56
CA SER A 214 -10.33 -13.83 2.87
C SER A 214 -11.69 -13.16 2.68
N GLN A 215 -12.80 -13.90 2.72
CA GLN A 215 -14.14 -13.28 2.71
C GLN A 215 -14.37 -12.39 3.93
N ARG A 216 -13.79 -12.74 5.09
CA ARG A 216 -13.84 -11.93 6.32
C ARG A 216 -12.68 -10.95 6.41
N HIS A 217 -11.57 -11.27 5.74
CA HIS A 217 -10.30 -10.53 5.78
C HIS A 217 -9.80 -10.26 4.35
N PRO A 218 -10.44 -9.37 3.57
CA PRO A 218 -10.13 -9.20 2.15
C PRO A 218 -8.69 -8.75 1.90
N ASP A 219 -8.11 -7.97 2.81
CA ASP A 219 -6.74 -7.49 2.72
C ASP A 219 -5.71 -8.62 2.79
N ALA A 220 -6.10 -9.82 3.26
CA ALA A 220 -5.26 -11.01 3.23
C ALA A 220 -4.97 -11.49 1.79
N LEU A 221 -5.73 -11.05 0.78
CA LEU A 221 -5.42 -11.32 -0.63
C LEU A 221 -4.18 -10.57 -1.12
N GLY A 222 -3.67 -9.62 -0.35
CA GLY A 222 -2.41 -8.92 -0.60
C GLY A 222 -2.53 -7.70 -1.51
N VAL A 223 -1.52 -6.84 -1.42
CA VAL A 223 -1.43 -5.56 -2.16
C VAL A 223 -0.17 -5.53 -3.03
N GLN A 224 0.98 -5.95 -2.50
CA GLN A 224 2.26 -6.00 -3.22
C GLN A 224 2.27 -7.19 -4.18
N ASN A 225 1.84 -8.33 -3.65
CA ASN A 225 1.46 -9.49 -4.41
C ASN A 225 -0.01 -9.77 -4.16
N ARG A 226 -0.66 -10.41 -5.12
CA ARG A 226 -2.09 -10.66 -5.08
C ARG A 226 -2.36 -12.13 -5.27
N ILE A 227 -3.10 -12.74 -4.34
CA ILE A 227 -3.83 -13.96 -4.65
C ILE A 227 -5.10 -13.54 -5.40
N LEU A 228 -5.23 -14.01 -6.63
CA LEU A 228 -6.34 -13.67 -7.50
C LEU A 228 -7.65 -14.20 -6.89
N PRO A 229 -8.75 -13.42 -6.91
CA PRO A 229 -10.07 -13.93 -6.55
C PRO A 229 -10.43 -15.16 -7.40
N ALA A 230 -11.17 -16.10 -6.81
CA ALA A 230 -11.56 -17.35 -7.47
C ALA A 230 -12.19 -17.15 -8.88
N ALA A 231 -12.96 -16.07 -9.06
CA ALA A 231 -13.59 -15.72 -10.34
C ALA A 231 -12.61 -15.28 -11.45
N LYS A 232 -11.38 -14.92 -11.09
CA LYS A 232 -10.33 -14.48 -12.02
C LYS A 232 -9.30 -15.56 -12.31
N LEU A 233 -9.45 -16.75 -11.73
CA LEU A 233 -8.54 -17.86 -12.00
C LEU A 233 -8.68 -18.31 -13.44
N GLY A 234 -7.53 -18.42 -14.10
CA GLY A 234 -7.42 -18.87 -15.48
C GLY A 234 -6.36 -19.95 -15.61
N THR A 235 -6.49 -20.76 -16.66
CA THR A 235 -5.41 -21.65 -17.09
C THR A 235 -4.61 -20.95 -18.16
N ASP A 236 -3.30 -20.94 -18.03
CA ASP A 236 -2.40 -20.39 -19.03
C ASP A 236 -2.15 -21.36 -20.20
N HIS A 237 -1.29 -20.96 -21.12
CA HIS A 237 -0.92 -21.74 -22.31
C HIS A 237 -0.13 -23.02 -21.97
N ASP A 238 0.47 -23.10 -20.78
CA ASP A 238 1.21 -24.26 -20.28
C ASP A 238 0.29 -25.23 -19.50
N GLY A 239 -1.00 -24.91 -19.37
CA GLY A 239 -1.96 -25.73 -18.62
C GLY A 239 -1.91 -25.53 -17.11
N LEU A 240 -1.19 -24.51 -16.62
CA LEU A 240 -1.11 -24.17 -15.20
C LEU A 240 -2.24 -23.22 -14.80
N ILE A 241 -2.81 -23.44 -13.63
CA ILE A 241 -3.82 -22.55 -13.03
C ILE A 241 -3.08 -21.41 -12.35
N VAL A 242 -3.15 -20.21 -12.93
CA VAL A 242 -2.56 -19.00 -12.34
C VAL A 242 -3.48 -18.53 -11.21
N PHE A 243 -2.92 -18.45 -9.99
CA PHE A 243 -3.68 -18.09 -8.80
C PHE A 243 -3.10 -16.91 -8.04
N GLY A 244 -1.88 -16.47 -8.37
CA GLY A 244 -1.31 -15.26 -7.81
C GLY A 244 -0.44 -14.51 -8.81
N GLU A 245 -0.24 -13.22 -8.54
CA GLU A 245 0.57 -12.32 -9.35
C GLU A 245 1.28 -11.28 -8.48
N GLU A 246 2.39 -10.73 -8.98
CA GLU A 246 2.94 -9.49 -8.46
C GLU A 246 2.16 -8.29 -9.02
N ASN A 247 1.97 -7.25 -8.21
CA ASN A 247 1.03 -6.17 -8.53
C ASN A 247 1.45 -5.26 -9.71
N GLN A 248 2.71 -5.34 -10.18
CA GLN A 248 3.22 -4.68 -11.39
C GLN A 248 3.29 -5.64 -12.59
N GLY A 249 2.84 -6.89 -12.44
CA GLY A 249 2.83 -7.89 -13.50
C GLY A 249 4.20 -8.45 -13.84
N GLY A 250 5.18 -8.37 -12.92
CA GLY A 250 6.54 -8.88 -13.17
C GLY A 250 6.63 -10.40 -13.21
N PHE A 251 5.79 -11.09 -12.42
CA PHE A 251 5.76 -12.55 -12.34
C PHE A 251 4.42 -13.05 -11.81
N VAL A 252 4.19 -14.36 -11.94
CA VAL A 252 2.98 -15.06 -11.47
C VAL A 252 3.31 -16.31 -10.68
N TRP A 253 2.35 -16.75 -9.87
CA TRP A 253 2.32 -18.07 -9.27
C TRP A 253 1.19 -18.91 -9.82
N ALA A 254 1.52 -20.16 -10.10
CA ALA A 254 0.59 -21.10 -10.69
C ALA A 254 0.71 -22.49 -10.04
N MET A 255 -0.30 -23.32 -10.26
CA MET A 255 -0.32 -24.72 -9.84
C MET A 255 -0.75 -25.61 -11.00
N ALA A 256 -0.23 -26.84 -11.04
CA ALA A 256 -0.59 -27.77 -12.11
C ALA A 256 -2.07 -28.16 -12.00
N ARG A 257 -2.76 -28.21 -13.14
CA ARG A 257 -4.05 -28.87 -13.22
C ARG A 257 -3.85 -30.36 -13.37
N THR A 258 -4.38 -31.14 -12.44
CA THR A 258 -4.30 -32.60 -12.45
C THR A 258 -5.62 -33.21 -12.95
N PRO A 259 -5.59 -34.22 -13.85
CA PRO A 259 -6.79 -34.89 -14.34
C PRO A 259 -7.61 -35.58 -13.25
N ASP A 260 -6.95 -36.10 -12.21
CA ASP A 260 -7.57 -36.87 -11.12
C ASP A 260 -8.10 -36.00 -9.97
N GLY A 261 -8.26 -34.69 -10.20
CA GLY A 261 -8.56 -33.69 -9.17
C GLY A 261 -7.31 -33.16 -8.47
N PRO A 262 -7.39 -32.03 -7.76
CA PRO A 262 -6.25 -31.33 -7.20
C PRO A 262 -5.55 -32.18 -6.13
N ALA A 263 -4.23 -32.17 -6.13
CA ALA A 263 -3.46 -32.69 -5.00
C ALA A 263 -3.86 -31.94 -3.71
N ALA A 264 -3.79 -32.62 -2.57
CA ALA A 264 -4.15 -32.03 -1.28
C ALA A 264 -3.31 -30.79 -0.95
N ASP A 265 -2.02 -30.83 -1.27
CA ASP A 265 -1.06 -29.74 -1.09
C ASP A 265 -0.12 -29.66 -2.30
N PRO A 266 -0.55 -29.02 -3.42
CA PRO A 266 0.20 -29.05 -4.67
C PRO A 266 1.47 -28.19 -4.61
N THR A 267 2.43 -28.53 -5.47
CA THR A 267 3.58 -27.66 -5.77
C THR A 267 3.11 -26.34 -6.37
N VAL A 268 3.66 -25.24 -5.85
CA VAL A 268 3.50 -23.90 -6.41
C VAL A 268 4.66 -23.63 -7.36
N TRP A 269 4.35 -23.08 -8.53
CA TRP A 269 5.30 -22.72 -9.57
C TRP A 269 5.38 -21.20 -9.69
N PHE A 270 6.58 -20.66 -9.53
CA PHE A 270 6.92 -19.28 -9.83
C PHE A 270 7.30 -19.15 -11.31
N ARG A 271 6.81 -18.11 -11.98
CA ARG A 271 7.20 -17.80 -13.37
C ARG A 271 7.36 -16.29 -13.57
N GLY A 272 8.58 -15.87 -13.87
CA GLY A 272 8.89 -14.52 -14.35
C GLY A 272 8.56 -14.33 -15.83
N TYR A 273 8.57 -13.09 -16.29
CA TYR A 273 8.37 -12.77 -17.71
C TYR A 273 9.41 -13.47 -18.60
N ASP A 274 8.95 -14.23 -19.60
CA ASP A 274 9.78 -15.01 -20.53
C ASP A 274 10.75 -16.04 -19.89
N GLU A 275 10.51 -16.43 -18.64
CA GLU A 275 11.31 -17.44 -17.93
C GLU A 275 10.56 -18.77 -17.78
N PRO A 276 11.26 -19.93 -17.79
CA PRO A 276 10.63 -21.20 -17.49
C PRO A 276 10.11 -21.25 -16.05
N PRO A 277 8.98 -21.91 -15.76
CA PRO A 277 8.48 -22.08 -14.39
C PRO A 277 9.50 -22.78 -13.49
N VAL A 278 9.68 -22.25 -12.29
CA VAL A 278 10.53 -22.84 -11.24
C VAL A 278 9.65 -23.19 -10.04
N ALA A 279 9.85 -24.37 -9.45
CA ALA A 279 9.10 -24.76 -8.26
C ALA A 279 9.50 -23.89 -7.06
N GLU A 280 8.51 -23.38 -6.34
CA GLU A 280 8.71 -22.78 -5.03
C GLU A 280 9.15 -23.84 -4.01
N GLN A 281 9.83 -23.41 -2.95
CA GLN A 281 10.38 -24.34 -1.95
C GLN A 281 9.30 -25.00 -1.10
N GLU A 282 8.21 -24.28 -0.84
CA GLU A 282 7.08 -24.79 -0.08
C GLU A 282 5.93 -25.18 -1.02
N PRO A 283 5.21 -26.27 -0.72
CA PRO A 283 3.91 -26.53 -1.35
C PRO A 283 2.89 -25.47 -0.90
N LEU A 284 1.72 -25.48 -1.52
CA LEU A 284 0.67 -24.46 -1.37
C LEU A 284 0.41 -24.04 0.09
N SER A 285 0.33 -24.97 1.03
CA SER A 285 0.06 -24.68 2.45
C SER A 285 1.14 -23.83 3.11
N GLY A 286 2.41 -24.11 2.83
CA GLY A 286 3.55 -23.33 3.32
C GLY A 286 3.70 -22.02 2.55
N PHE A 287 3.46 -22.06 1.24
CA PHE A 287 3.46 -20.88 0.37
C PHE A 287 2.43 -19.84 0.84
N LEU A 288 1.18 -20.22 1.11
CA LEU A 288 0.13 -19.28 1.56
C LEU A 288 0.47 -18.62 2.90
N LEU A 289 1.11 -19.35 3.81
CA LEU A 289 1.60 -18.79 5.07
C LEU A 289 2.75 -17.80 4.84
N GLN A 290 3.72 -18.14 3.99
CA GLN A 290 4.82 -17.24 3.62
C GLN A 290 4.31 -15.99 2.91
N PHE A 291 3.35 -16.16 2.00
CA PHE A 291 2.66 -15.07 1.31
C PHE A 291 1.99 -14.13 2.31
N ALA A 292 1.19 -14.67 3.24
CA ALA A 292 0.50 -13.86 4.25
C ALA A 292 1.49 -13.10 5.14
N LEU A 293 2.60 -13.72 5.55
CA LEU A 293 3.64 -13.06 6.33
C LEU A 293 4.35 -11.96 5.54
N PHE A 294 4.63 -12.20 4.26
CA PHE A 294 5.23 -11.21 3.38
C PHE A 294 4.31 -10.01 3.18
N GLU A 295 3.04 -10.23 2.84
CA GLU A 295 2.07 -9.15 2.65
C GLU A 295 1.79 -8.40 3.95
N ALA A 296 1.76 -9.08 5.10
CA ALA A 296 1.67 -8.44 6.39
C ALA A 296 2.85 -7.52 6.69
N ALA A 297 4.07 -7.95 6.35
CA ALA A 297 5.29 -7.18 6.57
C ALA A 297 5.42 -6.01 5.59
N MET A 298 5.16 -6.24 4.31
CA MET A 298 5.35 -5.27 3.23
C MET A 298 4.14 -4.36 3.01
N GLY A 299 2.95 -4.83 3.36
CA GLY A 299 1.70 -4.06 3.36
C GLY A 299 1.41 -3.38 4.70
N ALA A 300 2.32 -3.47 5.68
CA ALA A 300 2.18 -2.73 6.92
C ALA A 300 2.13 -1.23 6.63
N ASP A 301 1.14 -0.56 7.21
CA ASP A 301 0.99 0.90 7.26
C ASP A 301 2.31 1.62 7.62
N TYR A 302 3.10 0.94 8.44
CA TYR A 302 4.45 1.33 8.82
C TYR A 302 5.43 0.26 8.42
N LEU A 303 6.21 0.55 7.39
CA LEU A 303 7.45 -0.18 7.19
C LEU A 303 8.41 0.27 8.28
N ALA A 304 8.63 -0.58 9.30
CA ALA A 304 9.68 -0.39 10.29
C ALA A 304 11.04 -0.63 9.62
N LEU A 305 11.41 0.26 8.69
CA LEU A 305 12.72 0.32 8.08
C LEU A 305 13.59 1.15 9.02
N PRO A 306 14.45 0.53 9.86
CA PRO A 306 15.48 1.31 10.52
C PRO A 306 16.30 1.98 9.42
N HIS A 307 16.36 3.31 9.43
CA HIS A 307 17.14 4.08 8.45
C HIS A 307 18.58 3.55 8.41
N GLU A 308 19.12 3.17 9.58
CA GLU A 308 20.26 2.27 9.75
C GLU A 308 20.09 1.48 11.06
N PRO A 309 20.00 0.13 11.04
CA PRO A 309 20.02 -0.63 12.28
C PRO A 309 21.41 -0.49 12.93
N THR A 310 21.46 -0.18 14.22
CA THR A 310 22.73 -0.14 14.95
C THR A 310 23.44 -1.48 14.87
N ALA A 311 24.79 -1.50 14.94
CA ALA A 311 25.56 -2.75 14.94
C ALA A 311 25.06 -3.75 15.99
N GLN A 312 24.63 -3.28 17.16
CA GLN A 312 24.05 -4.11 18.21
C GLN A 312 22.66 -4.67 17.88
N GLN A 313 21.83 -3.94 17.12
CA GLN A 313 20.56 -4.45 16.62
C GLN A 313 20.79 -5.48 15.51
N VAL A 314 21.68 -5.21 14.57
CA VAL A 314 22.08 -6.16 13.52
C VAL A 314 22.60 -7.44 14.15
N GLN A 315 23.51 -7.34 15.11
CA GLN A 315 24.08 -8.50 15.79
C GLN A 315 22.99 -9.33 16.48
N ARG A 316 22.09 -8.71 17.26
CA ARG A 316 20.97 -9.42 17.89
C ARG A 316 20.03 -10.10 16.89
N LEU A 317 19.75 -9.45 15.76
CA LEU A 317 18.89 -10.02 14.71
C LEU A 317 19.56 -11.17 13.95
N THR A 318 20.90 -11.19 13.90
CA THR A 318 21.68 -12.15 13.09
C THR A 318 22.37 -13.23 13.92
N GLU A 319 22.45 -13.11 15.25
CA GLU A 319 23.12 -14.05 16.16
C GLU A 319 22.60 -15.49 16.03
N GLY A 320 21.32 -15.67 15.70
CA GLY A 320 20.71 -16.98 15.45
C GLY A 320 20.73 -17.43 13.98
N LEU A 321 21.09 -16.53 13.05
CA LEU A 321 21.10 -16.84 11.62
C LEU A 321 22.43 -17.48 11.27
N HIS A 322 22.43 -18.81 11.10
CA HIS A 322 23.61 -19.51 10.63
C HIS A 322 23.88 -19.13 9.17
N PRO A 323 25.06 -18.60 8.82
CA PRO A 323 25.44 -18.43 7.44
C PRO A 323 25.37 -19.80 6.77
N ARG A 324 24.49 -19.97 5.78
CA ARG A 324 24.65 -21.09 4.87
C ARG A 324 25.99 -20.89 4.18
N ALA A 325 26.83 -21.92 4.18
CA ALA A 325 28.07 -21.92 3.44
C ALA A 325 27.80 -21.39 2.01
N PRO A 326 28.67 -20.54 1.46
CA PRO A 326 28.49 -20.05 0.10
C PRO A 326 28.32 -21.27 -0.79
N ALA A 327 27.19 -21.35 -1.50
CA ALA A 327 27.00 -22.35 -2.53
C ALA A 327 28.21 -22.25 -3.45
N SER A 328 29.05 -23.29 -3.44
CA SER A 328 30.11 -23.47 -4.39
C SER A 328 29.55 -23.21 -5.78
N LEU A 329 30.15 -22.27 -6.50
CA LEU A 329 29.93 -21.99 -7.91
C LEU A 329 29.71 -23.30 -8.69
N LEU A 330 28.45 -23.66 -8.93
CA LEU A 330 27.91 -24.55 -9.97
C LEU A 330 26.40 -24.72 -9.70
N SER A 331 25.56 -24.39 -10.69
CA SER A 331 24.09 -24.36 -10.67
C SER A 331 23.47 -23.19 -9.89
N VAL A 332 23.33 -22.06 -10.59
CA VAL A 332 22.45 -20.95 -10.23
C VAL A 332 21.01 -21.40 -10.45
N VAL A 333 20.31 -21.72 -9.36
CA VAL A 333 18.84 -21.66 -9.30
C VAL A 333 18.53 -20.44 -8.44
N PRO A 334 18.00 -19.34 -8.99
CA PRO A 334 17.66 -18.16 -8.20
C PRO A 334 16.48 -18.51 -7.29
N ASN A 335 16.62 -18.17 -6.01
CA ASN A 335 15.56 -18.27 -5.01
C ASN A 335 14.63 -17.05 -5.18
N PRO A 336 13.38 -17.20 -5.67
CA PRO A 336 12.55 -16.06 -6.11
C PRO A 336 12.14 -15.13 -4.97
N VAL A 337 11.91 -15.68 -3.78
CA VAL A 337 11.52 -14.91 -2.57
C VAL A 337 12.64 -13.95 -2.10
N LEU A 338 13.91 -14.27 -2.40
CA LEU A 338 15.05 -13.39 -2.13
C LEU A 338 15.43 -12.46 -3.31
N CYS A 339 14.92 -12.70 -4.52
CA CYS A 339 15.15 -11.79 -5.65
C CYS A 339 14.41 -10.45 -5.45
N GLY A 340 13.24 -10.45 -4.81
CA GLY A 340 12.56 -9.23 -4.36
C GLY A 340 13.41 -8.37 -3.41
N PHE A 341 14.19 -9.00 -2.53
CA PHE A 341 15.12 -8.31 -1.62
C PHE A 341 16.28 -7.62 -2.36
N ARG A 342 16.74 -8.13 -3.51
CA ARG A 342 17.87 -7.52 -4.24
C ARG A 342 17.44 -6.41 -5.21
N ALA A 343 16.29 -6.54 -5.85
CA ALA A 343 15.83 -5.57 -6.85
C ALA A 343 15.42 -4.22 -6.21
N HIS A 344 14.89 -4.23 -4.98
CA HIS A 344 14.46 -3.00 -4.30
C HIS A 344 15.65 -2.21 -3.70
N PHE A 345 16.67 -2.89 -3.18
CA PHE A 345 17.87 -2.23 -2.64
C PHE A 345 18.85 -1.72 -3.70
N ALA A 346 18.83 -2.26 -4.93
CA ALA A 346 19.70 -1.79 -6.02
C ALA A 346 19.28 -0.42 -6.60
N ARG A 347 18.06 0.07 -6.33
CA ARG A 347 17.62 1.42 -6.74
C ARG A 347 17.93 2.52 -5.72
N LEU A 348 18.42 2.18 -4.53
CA LEU A 348 18.90 3.12 -3.52
C LEU A 348 20.44 3.11 -3.48
N GLY A 349 21.06 3.34 -4.64
CA GLY A 349 22.48 3.67 -4.70
C GLY A 349 22.70 5.12 -4.24
N PRO A 350 23.83 5.44 -3.58
CA PRO A 350 24.07 6.77 -3.05
C PRO A 350 24.19 7.77 -4.21
N SER A 351 23.30 8.76 -4.25
CA SER A 351 23.55 9.99 -4.98
C SER A 351 24.78 10.65 -4.34
N ARG A 352 25.86 10.76 -5.12
CA ARG A 352 27.03 11.57 -4.77
C ARG A 352 26.72 13.05 -4.82
#